data_AF-A0A151RAU3-F1
#
_entry.id   AF-A0A151RAU3-F1
#
_cell.length_a   1.000
_cell.length_b   1.000
_cell.length_c   1.000
_cell.angle_alpha   90.00
_cell.angle_beta   90.00
_cell.angle_gamma   90.00
#
_symmetry.space_group_name_H-M   'P 1'
#
loop_
_entity.id
_entity.type
_entity.pdbx_description
1 polymer ?
#
loop_
_entity_poly.entity_id
_entity_poly.type
_entity_poly.pdbx_seq_one_letter_code
_entity_poly.pdbx_strand_id
1 'polypeptide(L)' 'MKDTLKGLVVILNYVDDLIVGGTDSEEIAGVKIFLDQKFNIKDLGNLSFFLGLEVTRTKKGINLC' A
#
# COMPACT_ATOMS: atom_id res chain seq x y z
N MET A 1 -15.68 22.57 8.07
CA MET A 1 -15.60 21.23 8.66
C MET A 1 -15.04 20.32 7.57
N LYS A 2 -13.71 20.21 7.46
CA LYS A 2 -13.07 19.24 6.57
C LYS A 2 -12.78 18.05 7.47
N ASP A 3 -13.64 17.04 7.42
CA ASP A 3 -13.34 15.74 8.00
C ASP A 3 -12.17 15.15 7.22
N THR A 4 -10.97 15.57 7.60
CA THR A 4 -9.73 14.91 7.21
C THR A 4 -9.90 13.47 7.67
N LEU A 5 -10.17 12.58 6.72
CA LEU A 5 -10.09 11.14 6.91
C LEU A 5 -8.67 10.86 7.43
N LYS A 6 -8.51 10.85 8.76
CA LYS A 6 -7.29 10.43 9.42
C LYS A 6 -7.12 8.97 9.06
N GLY A 7 -6.07 8.66 8.31
CA GLY A 7 -5.74 7.30 7.89
C GLY A 7 -6.66 6.75 6.80
N LEU A 8 -6.53 7.23 5.55
CA LEU A 8 -7.06 6.45 4.43
C LEU A 8 -6.06 5.32 4.13
N VAL A 9 -6.48 4.08 4.35
CA VAL A 9 -5.79 2.88 3.88
C VAL A 9 -6.62 2.22 2.79
N VAL A 10 -5.97 1.90 1.67
CA VAL A 10 -6.52 1.23 0.51
C VAL A 10 -5.78 -0.09 0.34
N ILE A 11 -6.55 -1.17 0.22
CA ILE A 11 -6.02 -2.51 -0.06
C ILE A 11 -6.57 -2.95 -1.41
N LEU A 12 -5.67 -3.28 -2.32
CA LEU A 12 -5.96 -3.83 -3.64
C LEU A 12 -5.54 -5.29 -3.66
N ASN A 13 -6.48 -6.18 -4.01
CA ASN A 13 -6.20 -7.60 -4.17
C ASN A 13 -6.04 -7.93 -5.65
N TYR A 14 -4.94 -8.57 -6.02
CA TYR A 14 -4.66 -9.03 -7.38
C TYR A 14 -4.20 -10.49 -7.35
N VAL A 15 -5.15 -11.42 -7.51
CA VAL A 15 -4.96 -12.89 -7.51
C VAL A 15 -4.16 -13.40 -6.31
N ASP A 16 -2.82 -13.35 -6.38
CA ASP A 16 -1.88 -13.82 -5.36
C ASP A 16 -1.18 -12.67 -4.60
N ASP A 17 -1.26 -11.43 -5.09
CA ASP A 17 -0.58 -10.26 -4.54
C ASP A 17 -1.56 -9.28 -3.88
N LEU A 18 -1.24 -8.84 -2.66
CA LEU A 18 -1.93 -7.78 -1.96
C LEU A 18 -1.11 -6.49 -1.97
N ILE A 19 -1.70 -5.42 -2.50
CA ILE A 19 -1.09 -4.09 -2.53
C ILE A 19 -1.76 -3.25 -1.47
N VAL A 20 -0.98 -2.78 -0.51
CA VAL A 20 -1.45 -1.87 0.55
C VAL A 20 -0.90 -0.48 0.29
N GLY A 21 -1.79 0.50 0.20
CA GLY A 21 -1.47 1.91 0.05
C GLY A 21 -2.26 2.78 1.02
N GLY A 22 -1.84 4.01 1.23
CA GLY A 22 -2.56 4.92 2.11
C GLY A 22 -1.88 6.27 2.29
N THR A 23 -2.54 7.14 3.05
CA THR A 23 -2.05 8.49 3.37
C THR A 23 -1.18 8.52 4.62
N ASP A 24 -1.37 7.58 5.54
CA ASP A 24 -0.63 7.48 6.80
C ASP A 24 0.25 6.23 6.80
N SER A 25 1.56 6.43 6.95
CA SER A 25 2.53 5.34 7.00
C SER A 25 2.41 4.47 8.25
N GLU A 26 1.98 5.03 9.39
CA GLU A 26 1.81 4.26 10.63
C GLU A 26 0.63 3.30 10.51
N GLU A 27 -0.49 3.74 9.94
CA GLU A 27 -1.64 2.87 9.70
C GLU A 27 -1.34 1.79 8.65
N ILE A 28 -0.61 2.14 7.58
CA ILE A 28 -0.17 1.14 6.60
C ILE A 28 0.71 0.08 7.27
N ALA A 29 1.63 0.48 8.16
CA ALA A 29 2.46 -0.45 8.90
C ALA A 29 1.63 -1.36 9.82
N GLY A 30 0.64 -0.80 10.54
CA GLY A 30 -0.27 -1.57 11.38
C GLY A 30 -1.09 -2.59 10.59
N VAL A 31 -1.63 -2.19 9.44
CA VAL A 31 -2.39 -3.08 8.53
C VAL A 31 -1.51 -4.17 7.95
N LYS A 32 -0.26 -3.84 7.60
CA LYS A 32 0.72 -4.80 7.10
C LYS A 32 1.05 -5.87 8.14
N ILE A 33 1.27 -5.48 9.41
CA ILE A 33 1.47 -6.42 10.52
C ILE A 33 0.24 -7.29 10.74
N PHE A 34 -0.96 -6.70 10.69
CA PHE A 34 -2.20 -7.44 10.86
C PHE A 34 -2.40 -8.51 9.77
N LEU A 35 -2.12 -8.16 8.52
CA LEU A 35 -2.18 -9.09 7.39
C LEU A 35 -1.11 -10.18 7.50
N ASP A 36 0.11 -9.83 7.89
CA ASP A 36 1.20 -10.79 8.11
C ASP A 36 0.81 -11.83 9.17
N GLN A 37 0.23 -11.38 10.30
CA GLN A 37 -0.22 -12.27 11.36
C GLN A 37 -1.39 -13.18 10.95
N LYS A 38 -2.33 -12.67 10.13
CA LYS A 38 -3.53 -13.44 9.74
C LYS A 38 -3.33 -14.34 8.53
N PHE A 39 -2.56 -13.89 7.56
CA PHE A 39 -2.45 -14.53 6.24
C PHE A 39 -1.03 -14.98 5.91
N ASN A 40 -0.05 -14.74 6.80
CA ASN A 40 1.36 -15.06 6.60
C ASN A 40 1.86 -14.52 5.25
N ILE A 41 1.49 -13.26 4.97
CA ILE A 41 1.86 -12.61 3.71
C ILE A 41 3.34 -12.28 3.72
N LYS A 42 4.03 -12.63 2.64
CA LYS A 42 5.41 -12.25 2.49
C LYS A 42 5.50 -10.77 2.17
N ASP A 43 6.20 -10.01 3.01
CA ASP A 43 6.51 -8.62 2.68
C ASP A 43 7.49 -8.55 1.51
N LEU A 44 7.03 -8.02 0.39
CA LEU A 44 7.86 -7.74 -0.79
C LEU A 44 8.54 -6.35 -0.73
N GLY A 45 8.29 -5.58 0.32
CA GLY A 45 8.82 -4.23 0.48
C GLY A 45 7.99 -3.17 -0.22
N ASN A 46 8.63 -2.07 -0.64
CA ASN A 46 7.94 -1.00 -1.36
C ASN A 46 7.58 -1.46 -2.78
N LEU A 47 6.31 -1.27 -3.16
CA LEU A 47 5.82 -1.50 -4.52
C LEU A 47 6.67 -0.68 -5.52
N SER A 48 7.56 -1.38 -6.21
CA SER A 48 8.48 -0.79 -7.20
C SER A 48 8.09 -1.19 -8.62
N PHE A 49 7.43 -2.33 -8.79
CA PHE A 49 6.90 -2.80 -10.06
C PHE A 49 5.51 -3.40 -9.86
N PHE A 50 4.54 -3.03 -10.72
CA PHE A 50 3.22 -3.65 -10.77
C PHE A 50 2.87 -3.94 -12.23
N LEU A 51 2.50 -5.19 -12.56
CA LEU A 51 2.26 -5.64 -13.94
C LEU A 51 3.46 -5.46 -14.90
N GLY A 52 4.67 -5.34 -14.36
CA GLY A 52 5.88 -5.04 -15.15
C GLY A 52 6.10 -3.55 -15.43
N LEU A 53 5.26 -2.67 -14.89
CA LEU A 53 5.43 -1.21 -14.94
C LEU A 53 6.12 -0.74 -13.67
N GLU A 54 7.15 0.10 -13.81
CA GLU A 54 7.84 0.68 -12.66
C GLU A 54 6.94 1.72 -11.99
N VAL A 55 6.71 1.59 -10.70
CA VAL A 55 5.87 2.51 -9.92
C VAL A 55 6.77 3.36 -9.04
N THR A 56 6.95 4.63 -9.40
CA THR A 56 7.70 5.60 -8.59
C THR A 56 6.74 6.51 -7.83
N ARG A 57 6.78 6.45 -6.50
CA ARG A 57 6.02 7.37 -5.64
C ARG A 57 6.79 8.68 -5.48
N THR A 58 6.25 9.78 -6.02
CA THR A 58 6.82 11.12 -5.90
C THR A 58 5.97 12.00 -4.97
N LYS A 59 6.51 13.12 -4.49
CA LYS A 59 5.75 14.09 -3.68
C LYS A 59 4.52 14.68 -4.41
N LYS A 60 4.47 14.56 -5.75
CA LYS A 60 3.34 15.01 -6.57
C LYS A 60 2.30 13.91 -6.85
N GLY A 61 2.61 12.65 -6.59
CA GLY A 61 1.71 11.54 -6.91
C GLY A 61 2.45 10.25 -7.28
N ILE A 62 1.79 9.40 -8.05
CA ILE A 62 2.31 8.11 -8.50
C ILE A 62 2.67 8.25 -9.98
N ASN A 63 3.92 7.96 -10.35
CA ASN A 63 4.36 7.84 -11.74
C ASN A 63 4.45 6.36 -12.10
N LEU A 64 3.90 5.99 -13.25
CA LEU A 64 4.15 4.70 -13.90
C LEU A 64 5.02 4.95 -15.13
N CYS A 65 6.08 4.16 -15.30
CA CYS A 65 6.93 4.15 -16.49
C CYS A 65 6.70 2.88 -17.32
#